data_AF-A0A4Q3UVX3-F1
#
_entry.id   AF-A0A4Q3UVX3-F1
#
_cell.length_a   1.000
_cell.length_b   1.000
_cell.length_c   1.000
_cell.angle_alpha   90.00
_cell.angle_beta   90.00
_cell.angle_gamma   90.00
#
_symmetry.space_group_name_H-M   'P 1'
#
loop_
_entity.id
_entity.type
_entity.pdbx_description
1 polymer ?
#
loop_
_entity_poly.entity_id
_entity_poly.type
_entity_poly.pdbx_seq_one_letter_code
_entity_poly.pdbx_strand_id
1 'polypeptide(L)'
;MSAKKRILFIANEMSPYLELTEFSEIVNKLAIKANDNGYEVRCIMPRFGTINERRHRLHEVVRLSGINVSVDNDDMPLQIKVASLPSARLQVYFLENEELFKRKFIFHDENEKWFDDNGLRTIFFCKGALETVKKFGWPPDIIHCSGWMTALIPAYLKTVYKKEPVFAHSKTIFTIGQNT
;
A
#
# COMPACT_ATOMS: atom_id res chain seq x y z
N MET A 1 -13.89 27.53 -3.42
CA MET A 1 -12.72 26.92 -2.75
C MET A 1 -12.08 25.96 -3.74
N SER A 2 -10.76 26.06 -3.99
CA SER A 2 -10.06 25.04 -4.78
C SER A 2 -10.18 23.69 -4.08
N ALA A 3 -10.45 22.61 -4.82
CA ALA A 3 -10.51 21.27 -4.24
C ALA A 3 -9.17 20.94 -3.55
N LYS A 4 -9.22 20.33 -2.36
CA LYS A 4 -8.01 19.91 -1.66
C LYS A 4 -7.26 18.89 -2.51
N LYS A 5 -5.93 19.05 -2.62
CA LYS A 5 -5.10 18.05 -3.31
C LYS A 5 -5.05 16.76 -2.50
N ARG A 6 -5.03 15.65 -3.21
CA ARG A 6 -5.08 14.28 -2.69
C ARG A 6 -3.74 13.58 -2.88
N ILE A 7 -3.20 13.02 -1.80
CA ILE A 7 -1.93 12.30 -1.81
C ILE A 7 -2.17 10.88 -1.33
N LEU A 8 -1.79 9.92 -2.17
CA LEU A 8 -1.76 8.51 -1.83
C LEU A 8 -0.32 8.09 -1.55
N PHE A 9 -0.04 7.68 -0.31
CA PHE A 9 1.21 7.01 0.02
C PHE A 9 1.02 5.50 -0.14
N ILE A 10 1.91 4.85 -0.88
CA ILE A 10 1.96 3.40 -1.01
C ILE A 10 3.35 2.96 -0.55
N ALA A 11 3.42 2.14 0.49
CA ALA A 11 4.68 1.73 1.10
C ALA A 11 4.64 0.26 1.53
N ASN A 12 5.77 -0.44 1.46
CA ASN A 12 5.90 -1.77 2.05
C ASN A 12 6.10 -1.74 3.56
N GLU A 13 6.62 -0.65 4.12
CA GLU A 13 6.76 -0.44 5.57
C GLU A 13 6.25 0.94 6.00
N MET A 14 5.72 1.02 7.22
CA MET A 14 5.18 2.25 7.80
C MET A 14 5.01 2.10 9.32
N SER A 15 5.59 3.02 10.09
CA SER A 15 5.39 3.06 11.54
C SER A 15 3.93 3.43 11.89
N PRO A 16 3.34 2.86 12.96
CA PRO A 16 3.90 1.88 13.89
C PRO A 16 3.51 0.43 13.52
N TYR A 17 3.17 0.16 12.27
CA TYR A 17 2.62 -1.14 11.86
C TYR A 17 3.70 -2.13 11.44
N LEU A 18 4.67 -1.64 10.65
CA LEU A 18 5.83 -2.42 10.25
C LEU A 18 7.05 -1.50 10.13
N GLU A 19 8.10 -1.83 10.87
CA GLU A 19 9.30 -1.02 11.05
C GLU A 19 10.53 -1.89 10.74
N LEU A 20 10.89 -2.03 9.46
CA LEU A 20 12.07 -2.79 9.03
C LEU A 20 13.30 -1.90 9.01
N THR A 21 13.13 -0.66 8.55
CA THR A 21 14.16 0.36 8.52
C THR A 21 13.64 1.68 9.10
N GLU A 22 14.54 2.64 9.24
CA GLU A 22 14.22 4.03 9.60
C GLU A 22 13.24 4.69 8.60
N PHE A 23 13.10 4.14 7.39
CA PHE A 23 12.21 4.68 6.36
C PHE A 23 10.73 4.55 6.74
N SER A 24 10.38 3.55 7.55
CA SER A 24 9.02 3.37 8.10
C SER A 24 8.53 4.61 8.88
N GLU A 25 9.41 5.26 9.65
CA GLU A 25 9.11 6.50 10.36
C GLU A 25 9.02 7.69 9.41
N ILE A 26 9.86 7.74 8.37
CA ILE A 26 9.86 8.83 7.39
C ILE A 26 8.53 8.86 6.64
N VAL A 27 8.06 7.71 6.14
CA VAL A 27 6.74 7.60 5.47
C VAL A 27 5.62 8.07 6.40
N ASN A 28 5.66 7.66 7.67
CA ASN A 28 4.70 8.09 8.68
C ASN A 28 4.70 9.62 8.86
N LYS A 29 5.87 10.22 9.12
CA LYS A 29 6.04 11.67 9.32
C LYS A 29 5.61 12.46 8.09
N LEU A 30 5.93 11.98 6.87
CA LEU A 30 5.49 12.60 5.62
C LEU A 30 3.98 12.58 5.46
N ALA A 31 3.32 11.45 5.74
CA ALA A 31 1.87 11.31 5.65
C ALA A 31 1.15 12.24 6.64
N ILE A 32 1.62 12.28 7.90
CA ILE A 32 1.10 13.20 8.93
C ILE A 32 1.30 14.65 8.49
N LYS A 33 2.53 15.02 8.10
CA LYS A 33 2.84 16.39 7.69
C LYS A 33 1.99 16.82 6.49
N ALA A 34 1.76 15.94 5.52
CA ALA A 34 0.88 16.23 4.40
C ALA A 34 -0.57 16.48 4.86
N ASN A 35 -1.10 15.63 5.73
CA ASN A 35 -2.44 15.79 6.28
C ASN A 35 -2.58 17.12 7.07
N ASP A 36 -1.59 17.45 7.89
CA ASP A 36 -1.58 18.68 8.69
C ASP A 36 -1.49 19.95 7.82
N ASN A 37 -0.92 19.85 6.61
CA ASN A 37 -0.89 20.93 5.62
C ASN A 37 -2.18 21.00 4.78
N GLY A 38 -3.24 20.29 5.18
CA GLY A 38 -4.56 20.38 4.57
C GLY A 38 -4.74 19.54 3.31
N TYR A 39 -3.80 18.65 2.98
CA TYR A 39 -3.99 17.64 1.94
C TYR A 39 -4.91 16.52 2.42
N GLU A 40 -5.65 15.93 1.49
CA GLU A 40 -6.36 14.68 1.76
C GLU A 40 -5.41 13.51 1.57
N VAL A 41 -5.14 12.77 2.64
CA VAL A 41 -4.12 11.71 2.62
C VAL A 41 -4.75 10.34 2.89
N ARG A 42 -4.32 9.36 2.09
CA ARG A 42 -4.54 7.93 2.36
C ARG A 42 -3.22 7.19 2.25
N CYS A 43 -3.07 6.13 3.03
CA CYS A 43 -1.91 5.25 2.96
C CYS A 43 -2.36 3.83 2.60
N ILE A 44 -1.55 3.14 1.81
CA ILE A 44 -1.72 1.72 1.46
C ILE A 44 -0.43 0.99 1.81
N MET A 45 -0.54 -0.14 2.49
CA MET A 45 0.57 -1.06 2.73
C MET A 45 0.11 -2.52 2.71
N PRO A 46 1.02 -3.50 2.55
CA PRO A 46 0.67 -4.91 2.67
C PRO A 46 0.30 -5.24 4.13
N ARG A 47 -0.70 -6.10 4.32
CA ARG A 47 -0.92 -6.74 5.61
C ARG A 47 0.05 -7.92 5.72
N PHE A 48 1.27 -7.68 6.19
CA PHE A 48 2.16 -8.78 6.60
C PHE A 48 1.67 -9.47 7.87
N GLY A 49 1.88 -10.79 7.97
CA GLY A 49 1.41 -11.62 9.10
C GLY A 49 1.96 -11.19 10.46
N THR A 50 3.06 -10.45 10.49
CA THR A 50 3.64 -9.82 11.69
C THR A 50 2.80 -8.67 12.24
N ILE A 51 1.94 -8.04 11.43
CA ILE A 51 1.08 -6.92 11.84
C ILE A 51 -0.07 -7.45 12.70
N ASN A 52 -0.11 -7.02 13.96
CA ASN A 52 -1.11 -7.47 14.93
C ASN A 52 -2.44 -6.71 14.77
N GLU A 53 -3.47 -7.39 14.26
CA GLU A 53 -4.77 -6.80 14.00
C GLU A 53 -5.45 -6.23 15.24
N ARG A 54 -5.38 -6.96 16.38
CA ARG A 54 -6.04 -6.54 17.63
C ARG A 54 -5.36 -5.31 18.22
N ARG A 55 -4.03 -5.27 18.24
CA ARG A 55 -3.24 -4.13 18.74
C ARG A 55 -3.54 -2.87 17.96
N HIS A 56 -3.62 -2.99 16.63
CA HIS A 56 -3.80 -1.86 15.73
C HIS A 56 -5.26 -1.57 15.35
N ARG A 57 -6.21 -2.37 15.85
CA ARG A 57 -7.65 -2.24 15.59
C ARG A 57 -7.95 -2.22 14.08
N LEU A 58 -7.42 -3.19 13.35
CA LEU A 58 -7.71 -3.35 11.94
C LEU A 58 -9.16 -3.80 11.77
N HIS A 59 -9.90 -3.11 10.91
CA HIS A 59 -11.28 -3.44 10.56
C HIS A 59 -11.39 -3.76 9.08
N GLU A 60 -12.10 -4.82 8.74
CA GLU A 60 -12.38 -5.14 7.34
C GLU A 60 -13.28 -4.06 6.70
N VAL A 61 -12.98 -3.72 5.45
CA VAL A 61 -13.73 -2.73 4.68
C VAL A 61 -14.66 -3.44 3.71
N VAL A 62 -15.84 -3.85 4.18
CA VAL A 62 -16.82 -4.65 3.42
C VAL A 62 -17.17 -4.05 2.05
N ARG A 63 -17.23 -2.73 1.92
CA ARG A 63 -17.49 -2.04 0.63
C ARG A 63 -16.38 -2.21 -0.42
N LEU A 64 -15.21 -2.71 -0.03
CA LEU A 64 -14.07 -3.03 -0.90
C LEU A 64 -13.89 -4.55 -1.07
N SER A 65 -14.87 -5.35 -0.65
CA SER A 65 -14.85 -6.80 -0.86
C SER A 65 -15.01 -7.16 -2.34
N GLY A 66 -14.64 -8.40 -2.67
CA GLY A 66 -14.78 -8.97 -4.03
C GLY A 66 -13.77 -8.44 -5.05
N ILE A 67 -12.66 -7.84 -4.60
CA ILE A 67 -11.54 -7.51 -5.49
C ILE A 67 -10.71 -8.78 -5.67
N ASN A 68 -10.50 -9.18 -6.93
CA ASN A 68 -9.55 -10.22 -7.30
C ASN A 68 -8.40 -9.58 -8.08
N VAL A 69 -7.18 -10.02 -7.82
CA VAL A 69 -5.97 -9.55 -8.49
C VAL A 69 -5.41 -10.70 -9.30
N SER A 70 -5.40 -10.55 -10.62
CA SER A 70 -4.86 -11.56 -11.53
C SER A 70 -3.33 -11.49 -11.56
N VAL A 71 -2.67 -12.58 -11.18
CA VAL A 71 -1.21 -12.74 -11.25
C VAL A 71 -0.90 -14.11 -11.84
N ASP A 72 -0.12 -14.16 -12.92
CA ASP A 72 0.26 -15.39 -13.62
C ASP A 72 -0.91 -16.32 -14.01
N ASN A 73 -2.03 -15.72 -14.46
CA ASN A 73 -3.30 -16.39 -14.79
C ASN A 73 -4.09 -16.95 -13.61
N ASP A 74 -3.62 -16.75 -12.38
CA ASP A 74 -4.38 -17.02 -11.16
C ASP A 74 -5.08 -15.76 -10.66
N ASP A 75 -6.37 -15.87 -10.37
CA ASP A 75 -7.15 -14.81 -9.74
C ASP A 75 -7.13 -14.99 -8.23
N MET A 76 -6.35 -14.14 -7.56
CA MET A 76 -6.15 -14.21 -6.11
C MET A 76 -7.05 -13.18 -5.40
N PRO A 77 -7.80 -13.57 -4.35
CA PRO A 77 -8.66 -12.64 -3.63
C PRO A 77 -7.83 -11.62 -2.85
N LEU A 78 -8.31 -10.37 -2.84
CA LEU A 78 -7.74 -9.29 -2.06
C LEU A 78 -8.75 -8.82 -1.01
N GLN A 79 -8.38 -8.97 0.26
CA GLN A 79 -9.11 -8.41 1.38
C GLN A 79 -8.48 -7.08 1.80
N ILE A 80 -9.32 -6.11 2.15
CA ILE A 80 -8.87 -4.78 2.57
C ILE A 80 -9.28 -4.56 4.01
N LYS A 81 -8.27 -4.31 4.86
CA LYS A 81 -8.47 -3.84 6.24
C LYS A 81 -8.09 -2.37 6.34
N VAL A 82 -8.62 -1.68 7.34
CA VAL A 82 -8.30 -0.28 7.61
C VAL A 82 -8.01 -0.08 9.10
N ALA A 83 -7.05 0.77 9.40
CA ALA A 83 -6.84 1.32 10.73
C ALA A 83 -6.68 2.83 10.64
N SER A 84 -7.03 3.52 11.73
CA SER A 84 -6.68 4.93 11.90
C SER A 84 -5.29 5.02 12.48
N LEU A 85 -4.44 5.85 11.90
CA LEU A 85 -3.13 6.14 12.47
C LEU A 85 -3.32 6.77 13.86
N PRO A 86 -2.65 6.32 14.94
CA PRO A 86 -2.92 6.85 16.27
C PRO A 86 -2.58 8.33 16.42
N SER A 87 -1.53 8.79 15.74
CA SER A 87 -0.99 10.15 15.81
C SER A 87 -1.64 11.16 14.87
N ALA A 88 -2.42 10.71 13.88
CA ALA A 88 -3.15 11.58 12.96
C ALA A 88 -4.44 10.88 12.52
N ARG A 89 -5.55 11.61 12.36
CA ARG A 89 -6.86 11.06 11.92
C ARG A 89 -6.86 10.60 10.44
N LEU A 90 -5.83 9.87 10.04
CA LEU A 90 -5.51 9.40 8.71
C LEU A 90 -5.80 7.91 8.62
N GLN A 91 -6.36 7.48 7.49
CA GLN A 91 -6.68 6.09 7.24
C GLN A 91 -5.53 5.38 6.53
N VAL A 92 -5.10 4.26 7.12
CA VAL A 92 -4.14 3.34 6.52
C VAL A 92 -4.89 2.07 6.10
N TYR A 93 -4.79 1.73 4.83
CA TYR A 93 -5.41 0.57 4.22
C TYR A 93 -4.38 -0.54 4.08
N PHE A 94 -4.75 -1.73 4.55
CA PHE A 94 -3.90 -2.92 4.57
C PHE A 94 -4.42 -3.92 3.56
N LEU A 95 -3.56 -4.30 2.63
CA LEU A 95 -3.87 -5.24 1.56
C LEU A 95 -3.50 -6.63 2.01
N GLU A 96 -4.51 -7.47 2.18
CA GLU A 96 -4.38 -8.80 2.72
C GLU A 96 -4.71 -9.85 1.66
N ASN A 97 -3.81 -10.80 1.55
CA ASN A 97 -4.06 -12.10 0.94
C ASN A 97 -3.44 -13.13 1.88
N GLU A 98 -4.26 -14.07 2.34
CA GLU A 98 -3.85 -15.00 3.40
C GLU A 98 -2.68 -15.89 2.95
N GLU A 99 -2.63 -16.30 1.69
CA GLU A 99 -1.58 -17.18 1.18
C GLU A 99 -0.23 -16.45 1.04
N LEU A 100 -0.29 -15.20 0.56
CA LEU A 100 0.90 -14.41 0.23
C LEU A 100 1.53 -13.71 1.44
N PHE A 101 0.73 -13.27 2.42
CA PHE A 101 1.25 -12.39 3.47
C PHE A 101 1.14 -12.95 4.91
N LYS A 102 0.36 -14.01 5.17
CA LYS A 102 0.12 -14.56 6.52
C LYS A 102 1.25 -15.47 7.02
N ARG A 103 2.49 -15.01 6.95
CA ARG A 103 3.67 -15.74 7.45
C ARG A 103 4.42 -14.95 8.52
N LYS A 104 5.21 -15.66 9.32
CA LYS A 104 5.99 -15.09 10.44
C LYS A 104 7.14 -14.19 9.96
N PHE A 105 7.81 -14.56 8.88
CA PHE A 105 8.92 -13.81 8.32
C PHE A 105 8.53 -13.07 7.06
N ILE A 106 9.17 -11.93 6.77
CA ILE A 106 8.66 -10.98 5.78
C ILE A 106 9.26 -11.25 4.41
N PHE A 107 10.57 -11.08 4.21
CA PHE A 107 11.24 -11.28 2.92
C PHE A 107 12.25 -12.43 2.93
N HIS A 108 12.85 -12.70 4.09
CA HIS A 108 13.80 -13.78 4.29
C HIS A 108 13.26 -14.77 5.32
N ASP A 109 13.73 -16.01 5.31
CA ASP A 109 13.46 -16.98 6.39
C ASP A 109 14.36 -16.74 7.62
N GLU A 110 14.30 -17.65 8.60
CA GLU A 110 15.11 -17.57 9.82
C GLU A 110 16.63 -17.66 9.61
N ASN A 111 17.06 -18.12 8.43
CA ASN A 111 18.46 -18.24 8.04
C ASN A 111 18.87 -17.15 7.03
N GLU A 112 18.10 -16.06 6.95
CA GLU A 112 18.30 -14.95 6.00
C GLU A 112 18.23 -15.38 4.53
N LYS A 113 17.54 -16.49 4.21
CA LYS A 113 17.33 -16.92 2.82
C LYS A 113 16.15 -16.19 2.21
N TRP A 114 16.36 -15.56 1.05
CA TRP A 114 15.32 -14.89 0.27
C TRP A 114 14.18 -15.84 -0.12
N PHE A 115 12.93 -15.40 0.05
CA PHE A 115 11.78 -16.17 -0.43
C PHE A 115 11.57 -16.03 -1.94
N ASP A 116 11.44 -17.17 -2.64
CA ASP A 116 11.25 -17.22 -4.09
C ASP A 116 9.98 -16.50 -4.57
N ASP A 117 8.95 -16.42 -3.71
CA ASP A 117 7.67 -15.80 -4.03
C ASP A 117 7.61 -14.28 -3.76
N ASN A 118 8.71 -13.65 -3.31
CA ASN A 118 8.77 -12.20 -3.10
C ASN A 118 8.42 -11.38 -4.36
N GLY A 119 8.77 -11.89 -5.53
CA GLY A 119 8.37 -11.30 -6.82
C GLY A 119 6.85 -11.35 -7.03
N LEU A 120 6.24 -12.51 -6.79
CA LEU A 120 4.79 -12.72 -6.89
C LEU A 120 4.03 -11.78 -5.94
N ARG A 121 4.47 -11.71 -4.68
CA ARG A 121 3.90 -10.83 -3.64
C ARG A 121 3.97 -9.36 -4.02
N THR A 122 5.06 -8.95 -4.67
CA THR A 122 5.27 -7.59 -5.17
C THR A 122 4.31 -7.23 -6.29
N ILE A 123 4.13 -8.14 -7.27
CA ILE A 123 3.18 -7.95 -8.37
C ILE A 123 1.76 -7.87 -7.83
N PHE A 124 1.38 -8.81 -6.95
CA PHE A 124 0.07 -8.82 -6.30
C PHE A 124 -0.19 -7.52 -5.54
N PHE A 125 0.77 -7.06 -4.72
CA PHE A 125 0.63 -5.82 -3.96
C PHE A 125 0.47 -4.58 -4.85
N CYS A 126 1.33 -4.44 -5.87
CA CYS A 126 1.27 -3.31 -6.79
C CYS A 126 -0.07 -3.24 -7.54
N LYS A 127 -0.54 -4.35 -8.10
CA LYS A 127 -1.84 -4.40 -8.78
C LYS A 127 -2.98 -4.21 -7.80
N GLY A 128 -2.95 -4.89 -6.66
CA GLY A 128 -3.96 -4.76 -5.60
C GLY A 128 -4.12 -3.34 -5.08
N ALA A 129 -3.03 -2.58 -4.94
CA ALA A 129 -3.09 -1.18 -4.55
C ALA A 129 -3.82 -0.32 -5.60
N LEU A 130 -3.56 -0.54 -6.88
CA LEU A 130 -4.20 0.20 -7.96
C LEU A 130 -5.68 -0.19 -8.14
N GLU A 131 -6.01 -1.48 -8.04
CA GLU A 131 -7.40 -1.96 -8.03
C GLU A 131 -8.19 -1.39 -6.84
N THR A 132 -7.56 -1.29 -5.67
CA THR A 132 -8.17 -0.68 -4.48
C THR A 132 -8.51 0.78 -4.75
N VAL A 133 -7.63 1.54 -5.40
CA VAL A 133 -7.90 2.95 -5.74
C VAL A 133 -8.99 3.10 -6.79
N LYS A 134 -9.03 2.22 -7.79
CA LYS A 134 -10.14 2.15 -8.75
C LYS A 134 -11.47 1.89 -8.06
N LYS A 135 -11.52 0.92 -7.14
CA LYS A 135 -12.70 0.59 -6.34
C LYS A 135 -13.09 1.73 -5.39
N PHE A 136 -12.13 2.50 -4.87
CA PHE A 136 -12.42 3.68 -4.05
C PHE A 136 -13.22 4.74 -4.80
N GLY A 137 -13.01 4.89 -6.12
CA GLY A 137 -13.45 6.08 -6.85
C GLY A 137 -12.82 7.36 -6.32
N TRP A 138 -11.62 7.28 -5.75
CA TRP A 138 -10.90 8.42 -5.15
C TRP A 138 -9.64 8.72 -5.96
N PRO A 139 -9.70 9.64 -6.94
CA PRO A 139 -8.57 9.92 -7.83
C PRO A 139 -7.47 10.71 -7.11
N PRO A 140 -6.28 10.13 -6.87
CA PRO A 140 -5.18 10.85 -6.22
C PRO A 140 -4.50 11.81 -7.20
N ASP A 141 -4.12 13.00 -6.73
CA ASP A 141 -3.31 13.93 -7.52
C ASP A 141 -1.84 13.50 -7.53
N ILE A 142 -1.37 12.95 -6.41
CA ILE A 142 0.00 12.42 -6.25
C ILE A 142 -0.07 11.01 -5.68
N ILE A 143 0.67 10.09 -6.28
CA ILE A 143 0.94 8.74 -5.76
C ILE A 143 2.42 8.70 -5.39
N HIS A 144 2.70 8.61 -4.09
CA HIS A 144 4.05 8.49 -3.55
C HIS A 144 4.34 7.03 -3.21
N CYS A 145 5.27 6.43 -3.95
CA CYS A 145 5.68 5.05 -3.84
C CYS A 145 6.98 4.98 -3.02
N SER A 146 6.98 4.13 -1.99
CA SER A 146 8.08 3.95 -1.06
C SER A 146 8.45 2.48 -0.92
N GLY A 147 9.75 2.20 -1.03
CA GLY A 147 10.30 0.85 -0.89
C GLY A 147 10.15 0.00 -2.15
N TRP A 148 10.99 -1.03 -2.26
CA TRP A 148 11.19 -1.78 -3.50
C TRP A 148 9.92 -2.49 -4.01
N MET A 149 9.05 -2.97 -3.10
CA MET A 149 7.79 -3.64 -3.51
C MET A 149 6.82 -2.70 -4.24
N THR A 150 7.06 -1.39 -4.24
CA THR A 150 6.21 -0.40 -4.94
C THR A 150 6.75 -0.02 -6.32
N ALA A 151 7.92 -0.54 -6.70
CA ALA A 151 8.66 -0.11 -7.89
C ALA A 151 7.93 -0.34 -9.22
N LEU A 152 6.98 -1.29 -9.27
CA LEU A 152 6.20 -1.56 -10.48
C LEU A 152 5.00 -0.62 -10.67
N ILE A 153 4.57 0.10 -9.63
CA ILE A 153 3.40 1.00 -9.70
C ILE A 153 3.55 2.08 -10.79
N PRO A 154 4.67 2.82 -10.88
CA PRO A 154 4.85 3.82 -11.95
C PRO A 154 4.76 3.21 -13.35
N ALA A 155 5.23 1.98 -13.54
CA ALA A 155 5.15 1.28 -14.83
C ALA A 155 3.69 0.88 -15.13
N TYR A 156 2.99 0.27 -14.17
CA TYR A 156 1.59 -0.14 -14.31
C TYR A 156 0.66 1.05 -14.57
N LEU A 157 0.87 2.20 -13.93
CA LEU A 157 0.12 3.43 -14.22
C LEU A 157 0.28 3.89 -15.68
N LYS A 158 1.44 3.66 -16.30
CA LYS A 158 1.73 4.05 -17.69
C LYS A 158 1.33 3.00 -18.73
N THR A 159 1.08 1.76 -18.31
CA THR A 159 0.77 0.65 -19.21
C THR A 159 -0.64 0.12 -18.96
N VAL A 160 -0.80 -0.73 -17.96
CA VAL A 160 -2.04 -1.45 -17.64
C VAL A 160 -3.17 -0.50 -17.25
N TYR A 161 -2.87 0.50 -16.42
CA TYR A 161 -3.86 1.45 -15.87
C TYR A 161 -3.88 2.79 -16.62
N LYS A 162 -3.20 2.90 -17.78
CA LYS A 162 -3.07 4.18 -18.50
C LYS A 162 -4.41 4.82 -18.88
N LYS A 163 -5.41 4.00 -19.17
CA LYS A 163 -6.75 4.43 -19.61
C LYS A 163 -7.76 4.53 -18.47
N GLU A 164 -7.34 4.23 -17.24
CA GLU A 164 -8.23 4.24 -16.08
C GLU A 164 -8.48 5.69 -15.64
N PRO A 165 -9.75 6.18 -15.68
CA PRO A 165 -10.05 7.60 -15.44
C PRO A 165 -9.61 8.10 -14.06
N VAL A 166 -9.62 7.23 -13.06
CA VAL A 166 -9.22 7.55 -11.67
C VAL A 166 -7.75 7.98 -11.58
N PHE A 167 -6.90 7.60 -12.54
CA PHE A 167 -5.48 7.94 -12.57
C PHE A 167 -5.09 8.94 -13.66
N ALA A 168 -6.05 9.45 -14.44
CA ALA A 168 -5.78 10.25 -15.64
C ALA A 168 -4.90 11.50 -15.39
N HIS A 169 -4.96 12.05 -14.17
CA HIS A 169 -4.20 13.23 -13.77
C HIS A 169 -3.18 12.97 -12.65
N SER A 170 -3.06 11.72 -12.19
CA SER A 170 -2.14 11.36 -11.13
C SER A 170 -0.68 11.57 -11.55
N LYS A 171 0.10 12.19 -10.68
CA LYS A 171 1.57 12.23 -10.79
C LYS A 171 2.16 11.19 -9.85
N THR A 172 3.26 10.56 -10.25
CA THR A 172 3.92 9.53 -9.45
C THR A 172 5.27 10.04 -8.97
N ILE A 173 5.55 9.84 -7.70
CA ILE A 173 6.85 10.06 -7.08
C ILE A 173 7.31 8.71 -6.55
N PHE A 174 8.54 8.31 -6.85
CA PHE A 174 9.15 7.11 -6.29
C PHE A 174 10.33 7.52 -5.42
N THR A 175 10.35 7.12 -4.17
CA THR A 175 11.50 7.32 -3.29
C THR A 175 12.27 6.03 -3.13
N ILE A 176 13.56 6.11 -3.46
CA ILE A 176 14.53 5.04 -3.24
C ILE A 176 14.93 5.10 -1.76
N GLY A 177 14.52 4.08 -0.99
CA GLY A 177 14.96 3.89 0.39
C GLY A 177 16.18 2.97 0.47
N GLN A 178 16.62 2.67 1.70
CA GLN A 178 17.56 1.57 1.93
C GLN A 178 16.87 0.23 1.63
N ASN A 179 17.64 -0.74 1.14
CA ASN A 179 17.12 -2.08 0.87
C ASN A 179 16.75 -2.76 2.20
N THR A 180 15.50 -3.21 2.29
CA THR A 180 14.95 -4.07 3.36
C THR A 180 15.23 -5.54 3.09
#